data_AF-A0A7S1VV20-F1
#
_entry.id   AF-A0A7S1VV20-F1
#
_cell.length_a   1.000
_cell.length_b   1.000
_cell.length_c   1.000
_cell.angle_alpha   90.00
_cell.angle_beta   90.00
_cell.angle_gamma   90.00
#
_symmetry.space_group_name_H-M   'P 1'
#
loop_
_entity.id
_entity.type
_entity.pdbx_description
1 polymer ?
#
loop_
_entity_poly.entity_id
_entity_poly.type
_entity_poly.pdbx_seq_one_letter_code
_entity_poly.pdbx_strand_id
1 'polypeptide(L)'
;HVRAAMRDHMVTALLNAEAALVPAKLGFSSTPLLGVTVNRRAKETPGESPSTIDPHLGVLIAVDAKSGDRIGTLWNFAIHGVCYGPDNLLFSGDIAGRANTLLDSSEGGVTVFVNADAGDIDPAPGMCDNEPSFVGSKKIAMAVSAAAKAIVPSNEGSSLAVSSTVIDFGPTDLNATLGRWDNCTSGGQLDICTICEVLQCDLHVHLNEGWITNRPPFTAIRLTVSGSTLLAVTMPGEPLLELGWWVRNFTEPLADTTFLLGYSQSHMGYFATPDSYDIGGYESQLTFWGIETAHKVLDGVKAAVAGLTAQ
;
A
#
# COMPACT_ATOMS: atom_id res chain seq x y z
N HIS A 1 -2.74 18.61 18.40
CA HIS A 1 -3.02 19.54 17.29
C HIS A 1 -2.92 18.87 15.92
N VAL A 2 -1.80 18.21 15.55
CA VAL A 2 -1.63 17.54 14.24
C VAL A 2 -2.70 16.46 13.95
N ARG A 3 -2.95 15.53 14.88
CA ARG A 3 -4.00 14.49 14.72
C ARG A 3 -5.38 15.05 14.42
N ALA A 4 -5.78 16.12 15.12
CA ALA A 4 -7.06 16.77 14.91
C ALA A 4 -7.10 17.47 13.54
N ALA A 5 -6.04 18.20 13.18
CA ALA A 5 -5.93 18.85 11.87
C ALA A 5 -6.01 17.83 10.72
N MET A 6 -5.30 16.71 10.81
CA MET A 6 -5.35 15.66 9.78
C MET A 6 -6.76 15.08 9.63
N ARG A 7 -7.42 14.75 10.74
CA ARG A 7 -8.83 14.31 10.73
C ARG A 7 -9.73 15.35 10.06
N ASP A 8 -9.61 16.61 10.46
CA ASP A 8 -10.48 17.68 9.98
C ASP A 8 -10.25 17.96 8.47
N HIS A 9 -9.01 17.86 7.99
CA HIS A 9 -8.68 17.95 6.57
C HIS A 9 -9.22 16.76 5.77
N MET A 10 -9.16 15.53 6.30
CA MET A 10 -9.77 14.37 5.65
C MET A 10 -11.29 14.52 5.52
N VAL A 11 -11.96 14.97 6.59
CA VAL A 11 -13.40 15.27 6.58
C VAL A 11 -13.72 16.36 5.56
N THR A 12 -12.92 17.43 5.53
CA THR A 12 -13.11 18.53 4.56
C THR A 12 -12.94 18.05 3.12
N ALA A 13 -11.94 17.21 2.83
CA ALA A 13 -11.73 16.64 1.50
C ALA A 13 -12.93 15.81 1.04
N LEU A 14 -13.51 15.00 1.94
CA LEU A 14 -14.71 14.20 1.67
C LEU A 14 -15.92 15.09 1.37
N LEU A 15 -16.17 16.11 2.21
CA LEU A 15 -17.29 17.03 2.02
C LEU A 15 -17.15 17.84 0.72
N ASN A 16 -15.94 18.24 0.36
CA ASN A 16 -15.68 18.93 -0.91
C ASN A 16 -15.91 18.00 -2.11
N ALA A 17 -15.50 16.72 -2.03
CA ALA A 17 -15.74 15.74 -3.07
C ALA A 17 -17.24 15.46 -3.26
N GLU A 18 -18.00 15.33 -2.16
CA GLU A 18 -19.46 15.14 -2.20
C GLU A 18 -20.17 16.37 -2.80
N ALA A 19 -19.78 17.57 -2.41
CA ALA A 19 -20.35 18.81 -2.94
C ALA A 19 -20.05 19.03 -4.44
N ALA A 20 -18.99 18.41 -4.96
CA ALA A 20 -18.53 18.53 -6.35
C ALA A 20 -18.95 17.34 -7.23
N LEU A 21 -19.92 16.52 -6.81
CA LEU A 21 -20.39 15.38 -7.59
C LEU A 21 -20.94 15.80 -8.97
N VAL A 22 -20.45 15.14 -10.00
CA VAL A 22 -20.91 15.29 -11.39
C VAL A 22 -21.08 13.91 -12.04
N PRO A 23 -21.95 13.77 -13.06
CA PRO A 23 -21.98 12.55 -13.86
C PRO A 23 -20.60 12.28 -14.47
N ALA A 24 -20.05 11.09 -14.23
CA ALA A 24 -18.71 10.73 -14.63
C ALA A 24 -18.67 9.45 -15.47
N LYS A 25 -17.60 9.30 -16.23
CA LYS A 25 -17.16 8.03 -16.83
C LYS A 25 -15.88 7.58 -16.13
N LEU A 26 -15.75 6.28 -15.91
CA LEU A 26 -14.64 5.66 -15.21
C LEU A 26 -13.88 4.73 -16.15
N GLY A 27 -12.62 4.48 -15.85
CA GLY A 27 -11.88 3.40 -16.49
C GLY A 27 -10.58 3.14 -15.74
N PHE A 28 -10.06 1.92 -15.86
CA PHE A 28 -8.85 1.52 -15.15
C PHE A 28 -7.96 0.65 -16.04
N SER A 29 -6.70 0.54 -15.63
CA SER A 29 -5.69 -0.31 -16.26
C SER A 29 -4.68 -0.76 -15.22
N SER A 30 -3.96 -1.84 -15.52
CA SER A 30 -2.75 -2.22 -14.80
C SER A 30 -1.65 -2.53 -15.81
N THR A 31 -0.49 -1.92 -15.64
CA THR A 31 0.67 -2.11 -16.53
C THR A 31 1.94 -2.34 -15.73
N PRO A 32 2.88 -3.16 -16.19
CA PRO A 32 4.17 -3.30 -15.53
C PRO A 32 4.97 -2.00 -15.54
N LEU A 33 5.50 -1.59 -14.39
CA LEU A 33 6.48 -0.53 -14.22
C LEU A 33 7.75 -1.09 -13.55
N LEU A 34 8.86 -1.04 -14.27
CA LEU A 34 10.16 -1.58 -13.83
C LEU A 34 11.21 -0.47 -13.72
N GLY A 35 12.27 -0.73 -12.95
CA GLY A 35 13.45 0.14 -12.87
C GLY A 35 13.25 1.43 -12.08
N VAL A 36 12.17 1.52 -11.30
CA VAL A 36 11.91 2.62 -10.35
C VAL A 36 11.95 2.17 -8.88
N THR A 37 11.85 0.87 -8.64
CA THR A 37 11.85 0.25 -7.32
C THR A 37 12.84 -0.91 -7.27
N VAL A 38 13.26 -1.25 -6.05
CA VAL A 38 14.08 -2.42 -5.75
C VAL A 38 13.57 -3.09 -4.47
N ASN A 39 13.78 -4.39 -4.36
CA ASN A 39 13.57 -5.08 -3.09
C ASN A 39 14.79 -4.87 -2.19
N ARG A 40 14.56 -4.28 -1.02
CA ARG A 40 15.62 -3.92 -0.06
C ARG A 40 16.11 -5.11 0.75
N ARG A 41 15.29 -6.16 0.86
CA ARG A 41 15.61 -7.45 1.50
C ARG A 41 16.32 -8.44 0.58
N ALA A 42 16.55 -8.11 -0.69
CA ALA A 42 17.14 -9.01 -1.67
C ALA A 42 18.48 -9.65 -1.29
N LYS A 43 19.26 -9.05 -0.38
CA LYS A 43 20.52 -9.64 0.13
C LYS A 43 20.31 -10.62 1.29
N GLU A 44 19.17 -10.52 1.97
CA GLU A 44 18.82 -11.27 3.17
C GLU A 44 17.93 -12.47 2.82
N THR A 45 17.09 -12.36 1.80
CA THR A 45 16.16 -13.41 1.37
C THR A 45 16.78 -14.33 0.30
N PRO A 46 16.95 -15.64 0.57
CA PRO A 46 17.43 -16.58 -0.44
C PRO A 46 16.51 -16.66 -1.66
N GLY A 47 17.09 -16.57 -2.87
CA GLY A 47 16.34 -16.66 -4.12
C GLY A 47 15.75 -15.34 -4.60
N GLU A 48 15.82 -14.28 -3.80
CA GLU A 48 15.45 -12.93 -4.22
C GLU A 48 16.62 -12.19 -4.88
N SER A 49 16.26 -11.18 -5.65
CA SER A 49 17.17 -10.23 -6.30
C SER A 49 16.63 -8.83 -6.11
N PRO A 50 17.44 -7.77 -6.30
CA PRO A 50 16.91 -6.40 -6.25
C PRO A 50 15.77 -6.14 -7.24
N SER A 51 15.65 -6.95 -8.30
CA SER A 51 14.55 -6.91 -9.27
C SER A 51 13.33 -7.77 -8.90
N THR A 52 13.36 -8.49 -7.77
CA THR A 52 12.19 -9.23 -7.26
C THR A 52 11.26 -8.23 -6.59
N ILE A 53 10.40 -7.58 -7.37
CA ILE A 53 9.53 -6.47 -6.96
C ILE A 53 8.08 -6.71 -7.41
N ASP A 54 7.12 -5.92 -6.90
CA ASP A 54 5.78 -5.83 -7.50
C ASP A 54 5.81 -4.82 -8.67
N PRO A 55 5.64 -5.26 -9.93
CA PRO A 55 5.69 -4.37 -11.08
C PRO A 55 4.32 -3.71 -11.37
N HIS A 56 3.23 -4.06 -10.70
CA HIS A 56 1.89 -3.66 -11.11
C HIS A 56 1.62 -2.18 -10.81
N LEU A 57 1.70 -1.33 -11.84
CA LEU A 57 1.19 0.04 -11.80
C LEU A 57 -0.29 0.03 -12.18
N GLY A 58 -1.15 0.10 -11.17
CA GLY A 58 -2.58 0.32 -11.32
C GLY A 58 -2.90 1.79 -11.55
N VAL A 59 -3.82 2.09 -12.47
CA VAL A 59 -4.35 3.44 -12.71
C VAL A 59 -5.86 3.36 -12.88
N LEU A 60 -6.60 4.20 -12.15
CA LEU A 60 -8.04 4.43 -12.28
C LEU A 60 -8.24 5.91 -12.59
N ILE A 61 -9.05 6.22 -13.59
CA ILE A 61 -9.38 7.58 -13.95
C ILE A 61 -10.89 7.83 -13.90
N ALA A 62 -11.24 9.06 -13.54
CA ALA A 62 -12.59 9.60 -13.69
C ALA A 62 -12.56 10.82 -14.61
N VAL A 63 -13.52 10.92 -15.53
CA VAL A 63 -13.74 12.08 -16.39
C VAL A 63 -15.17 12.57 -16.29
N ASP A 64 -15.37 13.87 -16.40
CA ASP A 64 -16.71 14.46 -16.50
C ASP A 64 -17.39 13.94 -17.77
N ALA A 65 -18.62 13.43 -17.63
CA ALA A 65 -19.32 12.79 -18.74
C ALA A 65 -19.75 13.78 -19.85
N LYS A 66 -19.83 15.07 -19.54
CA LYS A 66 -20.22 16.14 -20.46
C LYS A 66 -19.00 16.80 -21.12
N SER A 67 -18.03 17.27 -20.34
CA SER A 67 -16.87 18.00 -20.89
C SER A 67 -15.74 17.06 -21.33
N GLY A 68 -15.64 15.88 -20.73
CA GLY A 68 -14.52 14.96 -20.92
C GLY A 68 -13.28 15.32 -20.10
N ASP A 69 -13.34 16.38 -19.30
CA ASP A 69 -12.22 16.82 -18.46
C ASP A 69 -11.92 15.81 -17.35
N ARG A 70 -10.65 15.69 -16.99
CA ARG A 70 -10.19 14.84 -15.87
C ARG A 70 -10.78 15.37 -14.56
N ILE A 71 -11.53 14.52 -13.85
CA ILE A 71 -11.97 14.78 -12.47
C ILE A 71 -10.86 14.37 -11.51
N GLY A 72 -10.32 13.16 -11.70
CA GLY A 72 -9.23 12.66 -10.87
C GLY A 72 -8.60 11.39 -11.40
N THR A 73 -7.39 11.14 -10.89
CA THR A 73 -6.57 9.97 -11.19
C THR A 73 -6.19 9.31 -9.86
N LEU A 74 -6.49 8.02 -9.71
CA LEU A 74 -5.92 7.20 -8.63
C LEU A 74 -4.86 6.30 -9.25
N TRP A 75 -3.67 6.26 -8.66
CA TRP A 75 -2.64 5.27 -9.04
C TRP A 75 -2.20 4.45 -7.85
N ASN A 76 -1.97 3.16 -8.10
CA ASN A 76 -1.61 2.15 -7.13
C ASN A 76 -0.31 1.47 -7.54
N PHE A 77 0.69 1.53 -6.67
CA PHE A 77 2.03 1.01 -6.96
C PHE A 77 2.80 0.80 -5.66
N ALA A 78 3.63 -0.24 -5.59
CA ALA A 78 4.46 -0.52 -4.43
C ALA A 78 5.72 0.36 -4.45
N ILE A 79 5.78 1.37 -3.56
CA ILE A 79 7.00 2.17 -3.37
C ILE A 79 7.03 2.83 -1.99
N HIS A 80 8.12 2.67 -1.25
CA HIS A 80 8.35 3.42 -0.01
C HIS A 80 8.62 4.91 -0.26
N GLY A 81 8.01 5.78 0.54
CA GLY A 81 8.25 7.23 0.53
C GLY A 81 9.39 7.61 1.47
N VAL A 82 10.63 7.29 1.09
CA VAL A 82 11.84 7.43 1.94
C VAL A 82 12.92 8.33 1.36
N CYS A 83 12.64 9.08 0.29
CA CYS A 83 13.68 9.81 -0.43
C CYS A 83 14.34 10.96 0.36
N TYR A 84 13.60 11.63 1.25
CA TYR A 84 14.19 12.70 2.08
C TYR A 84 15.03 12.18 3.26
N GLY A 85 14.90 10.90 3.63
CA GLY A 85 15.56 10.33 4.80
C GLY A 85 15.11 10.94 6.15
N PRO A 86 15.67 10.45 7.27
CA PRO A 86 15.23 10.84 8.62
C PRO A 86 15.68 12.23 9.06
N ASP A 87 16.71 12.80 8.43
CA ASP A 87 17.26 14.12 8.79
C ASP A 87 16.41 15.30 8.29
N ASN A 88 15.45 15.04 7.40
CA ASN A 88 14.54 16.06 6.91
C ASN A 88 13.45 16.39 7.94
N LEU A 89 13.36 17.67 8.33
CA LEU A 89 12.39 18.17 9.31
C LEU A 89 11.19 18.88 8.67
N LEU A 90 11.08 18.87 7.34
CA LEU A 90 10.02 19.56 6.60
C LEU A 90 8.90 18.60 6.18
N PHE A 91 7.65 19.08 6.21
CA PHE A 91 6.53 18.33 5.66
C PHE A 91 6.67 18.16 4.16
N SER A 92 6.47 16.94 3.69
CA SER A 92 6.58 16.57 2.29
C SER A 92 5.71 15.37 1.99
N GLY A 93 5.24 15.27 0.75
CA GLY A 93 4.62 14.04 0.23
C GLY A 93 5.63 13.04 -0.35
N ASP A 94 6.93 13.32 -0.21
CA ASP A 94 8.04 12.51 -0.73
C ASP A 94 7.89 12.22 -2.25
N ILE A 95 8.48 11.14 -2.74
CA ILE A 95 8.52 10.76 -4.15
C ILE A 95 7.11 10.66 -4.76
N ALA A 96 6.14 10.08 -4.04
CA ALA A 96 4.78 9.92 -4.52
C ALA A 96 4.01 11.24 -4.57
N GLY A 97 4.15 12.09 -3.54
CA GLY A 97 3.52 13.41 -3.52
C GLY A 97 4.08 14.34 -4.59
N ARG A 98 5.39 14.25 -4.89
CA ARG A 98 5.96 14.97 -6.02
C ARG A 98 5.44 14.44 -7.36
N ALA A 99 5.23 13.12 -7.50
CA ALA A 99 4.60 12.55 -8.69
C ALA A 99 3.15 13.04 -8.86
N ASN A 100 2.36 13.09 -7.78
CA ASN A 100 1.00 13.67 -7.80
C ASN A 100 1.02 15.13 -8.25
N THR A 101 1.93 15.95 -7.73
CA THR A 101 2.04 17.37 -8.13
C THR A 101 2.31 17.53 -9.63
N LEU A 102 3.15 16.64 -10.21
CA LEU A 102 3.41 16.64 -11.65
C LEU A 102 2.16 16.25 -12.45
N LEU A 103 1.44 15.21 -12.00
CA LEU A 103 0.22 14.72 -12.64
C LEU A 103 -0.93 15.73 -12.56
N ASP A 104 -1.17 16.35 -11.41
CA ASP A 104 -2.18 17.40 -11.24
C ASP A 104 -1.93 18.56 -12.21
N SER A 105 -0.66 18.91 -12.40
CA SER A 105 -0.25 20.01 -13.29
C SER A 105 -0.40 19.65 -14.77
N SER A 106 -0.17 18.38 -15.16
CA SER A 106 -0.14 17.97 -16.57
C SER A 106 -1.44 17.36 -17.09
N GLU A 107 -2.20 16.68 -16.23
CA GLU A 107 -3.42 15.94 -16.59
C GLU A 107 -4.71 16.61 -16.07
N GLY A 108 -4.59 17.54 -15.12
CA GLY A 108 -5.72 18.16 -14.44
C GLY A 108 -6.43 17.24 -13.44
N GLY A 109 -7.46 17.76 -12.78
CA GLY A 109 -8.15 17.06 -11.70
C GLY A 109 -7.27 16.86 -10.46
N VAL A 110 -7.68 15.93 -9.60
CA VAL A 110 -6.93 15.57 -8.38
C VAL A 110 -6.31 14.18 -8.53
N THR A 111 -5.01 14.08 -8.22
CA THR A 111 -4.28 12.81 -8.21
C THR A 111 -4.15 12.25 -6.80
N VAL A 112 -4.51 10.98 -6.65
CA VAL A 112 -4.38 10.22 -5.40
C VAL A 112 -3.42 9.06 -5.63
N PHE A 113 -2.43 8.95 -4.75
CA PHE A 113 -1.58 7.76 -4.67
C PHE A 113 -2.11 6.86 -3.56
N VAL A 114 -2.18 5.56 -3.82
CA VAL A 114 -2.38 4.56 -2.77
C VAL A 114 -1.28 3.51 -2.90
N ASN A 115 -0.55 3.29 -1.81
CA ASN A 115 0.56 2.36 -1.81
C ASN A 115 0.06 0.91 -1.85
N ALA A 116 0.87 0.02 -2.44
CA ALA A 116 0.58 -1.41 -2.51
C ALA A 116 1.34 -2.18 -1.40
N ASP A 117 1.86 -3.34 -1.73
CA ASP A 117 2.75 -4.22 -0.97
C ASP A 117 4.19 -3.71 -0.96
N ALA A 118 4.38 -2.50 -0.41
CA ALA A 118 5.68 -1.86 -0.40
C ALA A 118 6.57 -2.26 0.79
N GLY A 119 6.17 -3.19 1.66
CA GLY A 119 6.84 -3.46 2.95
C GLY A 119 8.35 -3.69 2.83
N ASP A 120 8.80 -4.31 1.75
CA ASP A 120 10.19 -4.59 1.41
C ASP A 120 10.66 -3.91 0.12
N ILE A 121 9.91 -2.92 -0.37
CA ILE A 121 10.14 -2.24 -1.66
C ILE A 121 10.53 -0.78 -1.45
N ASP A 122 11.77 -0.45 -1.82
CA ASP A 122 12.32 0.91 -1.79
C ASP A 122 12.44 1.51 -3.21
N PRO A 123 12.58 2.84 -3.33
CA PRO A 123 13.01 3.47 -4.57
C PRO A 123 14.35 2.91 -5.06
N ALA A 124 14.46 2.64 -6.36
CA ALA A 124 15.71 2.16 -6.96
C ALA A 124 16.85 3.20 -6.85
N PRO A 125 18.13 2.78 -6.91
CA PRO A 125 19.26 3.70 -6.90
C PRO A 125 19.11 4.85 -7.91
N GLY A 126 19.34 6.07 -7.45
CA GLY A 126 19.21 7.30 -8.23
C GLY A 126 17.77 7.82 -8.40
N MET A 127 16.74 7.12 -7.92
CA MET A 127 15.36 7.60 -8.04
C MET A 127 15.05 8.76 -7.09
N CYS A 128 15.78 8.85 -5.99
CA CYS A 128 15.71 9.96 -5.04
C CYS A 128 16.66 11.13 -5.39
N ASP A 129 17.37 11.08 -6.52
CA ASP A 129 18.27 12.16 -6.91
C ASP A 129 17.49 13.42 -7.33
N ASN A 130 18.11 14.59 -7.16
CA ASN A 130 17.56 15.91 -7.50
C ASN A 130 16.34 16.32 -6.66
N GLU A 131 16.47 16.23 -5.33
CA GLU A 131 15.52 16.84 -4.39
C GLU A 131 15.24 18.33 -4.77
N PRO A 132 13.98 18.81 -4.69
CA PRO A 132 12.75 18.11 -4.31
C PRO A 132 12.01 17.47 -5.49
N SER A 133 12.64 17.41 -6.67
CA SER A 133 11.97 16.98 -7.90
C SER A 133 11.95 15.46 -8.08
N PHE A 134 12.98 14.75 -7.61
CA PHE A 134 13.17 13.30 -7.69
C PHE A 134 13.08 12.72 -9.10
N VAL A 135 14.14 12.07 -9.56
CA VAL A 135 14.16 11.39 -10.87
C VAL A 135 13.00 10.37 -10.97
N GLY A 136 12.75 9.63 -9.90
CA GLY A 136 11.70 8.62 -9.84
C GLY A 136 10.29 9.22 -9.95
N SER A 137 10.01 10.36 -9.30
CA SER A 137 8.71 11.03 -9.41
C SER A 137 8.34 11.36 -10.85
N LYS A 138 9.31 11.83 -11.66
CA LYS A 138 9.09 12.11 -13.07
C LYS A 138 8.81 10.83 -13.87
N LYS A 139 9.58 9.76 -13.64
CA LYS A 139 9.38 8.48 -14.34
C LYS A 139 8.02 7.86 -14.00
N ILE A 140 7.64 7.89 -12.72
CA ILE A 140 6.35 7.39 -12.23
C ILE A 140 5.22 8.21 -12.85
N ALA A 141 5.28 9.56 -12.80
CA ALA A 141 4.25 10.40 -13.41
C ALA A 141 4.11 10.15 -14.92
N MET A 142 5.22 9.99 -15.66
CA MET A 142 5.18 9.64 -17.08
C MET A 142 4.50 8.27 -17.33
N ALA A 143 4.78 7.28 -16.48
CA ALA A 143 4.16 5.95 -16.58
C ALA A 143 2.66 6.00 -16.27
N VAL A 144 2.25 6.72 -15.22
CA VAL A 144 0.84 6.94 -14.87
C VAL A 144 0.11 7.65 -16.00
N SER A 145 0.66 8.74 -16.55
CA SER A 145 0.09 9.44 -17.70
C SER A 145 -0.04 8.54 -18.93
N ALA A 146 0.95 7.69 -19.21
CA ALA A 146 0.92 6.76 -20.34
C ALA A 146 -0.19 5.71 -20.17
N ALA A 147 -0.30 5.10 -18.98
CA ALA A 147 -1.37 4.17 -18.65
C ALA A 147 -2.75 4.84 -18.71
N ALA A 148 -2.89 6.05 -18.13
CA ALA A 148 -4.13 6.82 -18.14
C ALA A 148 -4.62 7.15 -19.56
N LYS A 149 -3.71 7.43 -20.50
CA LYS A 149 -4.05 7.71 -21.92
C LYS A 149 -4.53 6.48 -22.69
N ALA A 150 -4.14 5.28 -22.24
CA ALA A 150 -4.60 4.03 -22.85
C ALA A 150 -6.01 3.63 -22.40
N ILE A 151 -6.54 4.25 -21.34
CA ILE A 151 -7.87 3.96 -20.81
C ILE A 151 -8.94 4.65 -21.68
N VAL A 152 -9.97 3.89 -22.06
CA VAL A 152 -11.20 4.42 -22.65
C VAL A 152 -12.27 4.47 -21.54
N PRO A 153 -12.54 5.64 -20.93
CA PRO A 153 -13.49 5.72 -19.83
C PRO A 153 -14.93 5.56 -20.31
N SER A 154 -15.72 4.83 -19.54
CA SER A 154 -17.12 4.54 -19.81
C SER A 154 -17.95 4.59 -18.52
N ASN A 155 -19.27 4.71 -18.67
CA ASN A 155 -20.23 4.48 -17.59
C ASN A 155 -21.19 3.31 -17.90
N GLU A 156 -20.99 2.65 -19.04
CA GLU A 156 -21.78 1.51 -19.47
C GLU A 156 -21.54 0.31 -18.55
N GLY A 157 -22.61 -0.35 -18.11
CA GLY A 157 -22.53 -1.52 -17.23
C GLY A 157 -21.80 -1.23 -15.91
N SER A 158 -21.74 0.04 -15.49
CA SER A 158 -21.00 0.42 -14.30
C SER A 158 -21.71 -0.04 -13.02
N SER A 159 -20.96 -0.67 -12.11
CA SER A 159 -21.44 -1.05 -10.79
C SER A 159 -20.34 -0.91 -9.75
N LEU A 160 -20.74 -0.58 -8.53
CA LEU A 160 -19.87 -0.45 -7.37
C LEU A 160 -20.45 -1.29 -6.23
N ALA A 161 -19.65 -2.19 -5.68
CA ALA A 161 -19.97 -2.92 -4.47
C ALA A 161 -18.84 -2.75 -3.45
N VAL A 162 -19.21 -2.61 -2.18
CA VAL A 162 -18.27 -2.41 -1.08
C VAL A 162 -18.65 -3.33 0.06
N SER A 163 -17.68 -4.06 0.59
CA SER A 163 -17.85 -4.92 1.75
C SER A 163 -16.76 -4.60 2.76
N SER A 164 -17.13 -4.47 4.03
CA SER A 164 -16.18 -4.22 5.11
C SER A 164 -16.48 -5.14 6.29
N THR A 165 -15.43 -5.71 6.87
CA THR A 165 -15.52 -6.62 8.02
C THR A 165 -14.38 -6.34 8.99
N VAL A 166 -14.63 -6.52 10.28
CA VAL A 166 -13.62 -6.37 11.33
C VAL A 166 -13.12 -7.75 11.73
N ILE A 167 -11.80 -7.95 11.68
CA ILE A 167 -11.17 -9.22 12.02
C ILE A 167 -10.47 -9.09 13.35
N ASP A 168 -10.72 -10.02 14.27
CA ASP A 168 -10.01 -10.09 15.54
C ASP A 168 -8.70 -10.86 15.35
N PHE A 169 -7.59 -10.13 15.42
CA PHE A 169 -6.25 -10.70 15.30
C PHE A 169 -5.80 -11.35 16.62
N GLY A 170 -6.47 -11.04 17.73
CA GLY A 170 -6.03 -11.38 19.08
C GLY A 170 -4.87 -10.48 19.55
N PRO A 171 -4.31 -10.74 20.74
CA PRO A 171 -3.13 -10.02 21.21
C PRO A 171 -1.95 -10.25 20.26
N THR A 172 -1.06 -9.27 20.14
CA THR A 172 0.22 -9.43 19.41
C THR A 172 1.01 -10.58 20.03
N ASP A 173 1.82 -11.29 19.26
CA ASP A 173 2.75 -12.31 19.74
C ASP A 173 4.14 -12.04 19.16
N LEU A 174 4.80 -11.06 19.75
CA LEU A 174 6.19 -10.74 19.44
C LEU A 174 7.09 -11.67 20.24
N ASN A 175 7.42 -12.82 19.66
CA ASN A 175 8.37 -13.75 20.28
C ASN A 175 9.81 -13.31 19.99
N ALA A 176 10.42 -12.51 20.86
CA ALA A 176 11.79 -12.02 20.69
C ALA A 176 12.89 -13.08 20.89
N THR A 177 12.54 -14.30 21.33
CA THR A 177 13.53 -15.35 21.68
C THR A 177 13.97 -16.20 20.48
N LEU A 178 13.46 -15.92 19.29
CA LEU A 178 13.74 -16.70 18.08
C LEU A 178 15.03 -16.21 17.40
N GLY A 179 15.78 -17.11 16.77
CA GLY A 179 17.09 -16.82 16.16
C GLY A 179 17.11 -15.70 15.10
N ARG A 180 15.95 -15.22 14.67
CA ARG A 180 15.79 -14.00 13.86
C ARG A 180 16.24 -12.70 14.56
N TRP A 181 16.51 -12.76 15.86
CA TRP A 181 17.09 -11.67 16.65
C TRP A 181 18.59 -11.83 16.88
N ASP A 182 19.17 -13.02 16.64
CA ASP A 182 20.57 -13.35 16.96
C ASP A 182 21.59 -12.60 16.09
N ASN A 183 21.15 -11.98 14.99
CA ASN A 183 22.00 -11.18 14.10
C ASN A 183 21.44 -9.75 13.90
N CYS A 184 20.75 -9.23 14.92
CA CYS A 184 20.24 -7.87 14.94
C CYS A 184 21.41 -6.86 14.95
N THR A 185 21.97 -6.58 13.77
CA THR A 185 23.15 -5.72 13.57
C THR A 185 22.79 -4.28 13.22
N SER A 186 21.55 -4.02 12.79
CA SER A 186 20.95 -2.68 12.73
C SER A 186 19.44 -2.76 12.95
N GLY A 187 18.91 -2.12 13.99
CA GLY A 187 17.49 -2.17 14.35
C GLY A 187 16.59 -1.28 13.50
N GLY A 188 17.03 -0.98 12.26
CA GLY A 188 16.48 0.09 11.44
C GLY A 188 16.49 1.44 12.14
N GLN A 189 15.62 2.35 11.70
CA GLN A 189 15.48 3.70 12.28
C GLN A 189 14.96 3.69 13.73
N LEU A 190 14.36 2.58 14.16
CA LEU A 190 13.81 2.42 15.50
C LEU A 190 14.80 1.80 16.49
N ASP A 191 16.00 1.46 16.04
CA ASP A 191 17.05 0.79 16.82
C ASP A 191 16.51 -0.36 17.69
N ILE A 192 15.68 -1.18 17.06
CA ILE A 192 15.02 -2.36 17.64
C ILE A 192 16.03 -3.31 18.31
N CYS A 193 17.26 -3.37 17.80
CA CYS A 193 18.34 -4.18 18.36
C CYS A 193 18.79 -3.69 19.74
N THR A 194 18.95 -2.37 19.94
CA THR A 194 19.31 -1.82 21.26
C THR A 194 18.22 -2.06 22.29
N ILE A 195 16.95 -1.98 21.90
CA ILE A 195 15.82 -2.34 22.78
C ILE A 195 15.93 -3.81 23.22
N CYS A 196 16.29 -4.67 22.28
CA CYS A 196 16.48 -6.10 22.51
C CYS A 196 17.70 -6.42 23.40
N GLU A 197 18.84 -5.73 23.24
CA GLU A 197 20.02 -5.88 24.10
C GLU A 197 19.72 -5.49 25.56
N VAL A 198 18.94 -4.43 25.78
CA VAL A 198 18.53 -3.99 27.12
C VAL A 198 17.57 -4.99 27.79
N LEU A 199 16.74 -5.68 27.00
CA LEU A 199 15.70 -6.60 27.49
C LEU A 199 16.09 -8.08 27.38
N GLN A 200 17.33 -8.37 26.98
CA GLN A 200 17.89 -9.73 26.77
C GLN A 200 17.09 -10.61 25.79
N CYS A 201 16.26 -10.02 24.92
CA CYS A 201 15.37 -10.73 24.00
C CYS A 201 14.42 -11.78 24.63
N ASP A 202 14.31 -11.84 25.96
CA ASP A 202 13.44 -12.79 26.70
C ASP A 202 12.02 -12.22 26.87
N LEU A 203 11.42 -11.79 25.75
CA LEU A 203 10.13 -11.09 25.76
C LEU A 203 9.19 -11.71 24.72
N HIS A 204 8.16 -12.42 25.20
CA HIS A 204 6.88 -12.53 24.50
C HIS A 204 6.11 -11.25 24.77
N VAL A 205 6.16 -10.29 23.84
CA VAL A 205 5.52 -8.98 24.02
C VAL A 205 4.10 -9.01 23.47
N HIS A 206 3.15 -8.76 24.38
CA HIS A 206 1.77 -8.49 24.04
C HIS A 206 1.51 -6.98 24.17
N LEU A 207 1.54 -6.26 23.05
CA LEU A 207 1.09 -4.87 22.97
C LEU A 207 -0.43 -4.85 23.09
N ASN A 208 -0.95 -4.01 23.98
CA ASN A 208 -2.40 -3.85 24.15
C ASN A 208 -3.00 -2.94 23.05
N GLU A 209 -4.34 -2.92 22.96
CA GLU A 209 -5.09 -2.14 21.95
C GLU A 209 -4.84 -0.63 21.99
N GLY A 210 -4.32 -0.10 23.11
CA GLY A 210 -3.92 1.30 23.22
C GLY A 210 -2.64 1.65 22.43
N TRP A 211 -1.83 0.64 22.09
CA TRP A 211 -0.59 0.79 21.31
C TRP A 211 -0.81 0.45 19.83
N ILE A 212 -1.51 -0.65 19.55
CA ILE A 212 -1.76 -1.15 18.21
C ILE A 212 -3.13 -1.84 18.17
N THR A 213 -3.93 -1.59 17.13
CA THR A 213 -5.25 -2.23 17.04
C THR A 213 -5.11 -3.74 16.86
N ASN A 214 -5.91 -4.52 17.58
CA ASN A 214 -6.05 -5.96 17.38
C ASN A 214 -7.29 -6.31 16.55
N ARG A 215 -8.08 -5.29 16.16
CA ARG A 215 -9.35 -5.47 15.46
C ARG A 215 -9.44 -4.55 14.23
N PRO A 216 -8.54 -4.69 13.25
CA PRO A 216 -8.58 -3.86 12.06
C PRO A 216 -9.82 -4.13 11.19
N PRO A 217 -10.35 -3.09 10.51
CA PRO A 217 -11.26 -3.29 9.40
C PRO A 217 -10.49 -3.75 8.15
N PHE A 218 -11.08 -4.69 7.43
CA PHE A 218 -10.74 -5.07 6.07
C PHE A 218 -11.90 -4.70 5.15
N THR A 219 -11.59 -4.03 4.05
CA THR A 219 -12.55 -3.56 3.07
C THR A 219 -12.16 -4.05 1.68
N ALA A 220 -13.15 -4.55 0.95
CA ALA A 220 -13.04 -4.89 -0.46
C ALA A 220 -13.99 -4.00 -1.26
N ILE A 221 -13.52 -3.50 -2.40
CA ILE A 221 -14.27 -2.65 -3.32
C ILE A 221 -14.23 -3.29 -4.70
N ARG A 222 -15.38 -3.61 -5.26
CA ARG A 222 -15.51 -4.09 -6.64
C ARG A 222 -16.10 -2.98 -7.50
N LEU A 223 -15.37 -2.60 -8.54
CA LEU A 223 -15.83 -1.68 -9.57
C LEU A 223 -15.86 -2.42 -10.91
N THR A 224 -17.04 -2.55 -11.49
CA THR A 224 -17.20 -3.08 -12.86
C THR A 224 -17.51 -1.92 -13.79
N VAL A 225 -16.87 -1.85 -14.96
CA VAL A 225 -17.15 -0.87 -16.02
C VAL A 225 -16.95 -1.55 -17.38
N SER A 226 -17.92 -1.43 -18.28
CA SER A 226 -17.87 -2.02 -19.62
C SER A 226 -17.49 -3.51 -19.63
N GLY A 227 -17.97 -4.26 -18.63
CA GLY A 227 -17.73 -5.69 -18.49
C GLY A 227 -16.38 -6.08 -17.84
N SER A 228 -15.45 -5.13 -17.67
CA SER A 228 -14.20 -5.36 -16.93
C SER A 228 -14.38 -5.06 -15.44
N THR A 229 -13.69 -5.82 -14.58
CA THR A 229 -13.78 -5.71 -13.13
C THR A 229 -12.44 -5.38 -12.48
N LEU A 230 -12.44 -4.31 -11.69
CA LEU A 230 -11.39 -3.95 -10.74
C LEU A 230 -11.81 -4.40 -9.33
N LEU A 231 -10.92 -5.11 -8.64
CA LEU A 231 -11.06 -5.43 -7.22
C LEU A 231 -9.96 -4.72 -6.43
N ALA A 232 -10.33 -3.81 -5.52
CA ALA A 232 -9.40 -3.18 -4.60
C ALA A 232 -9.59 -3.74 -3.18
N VAL A 233 -8.50 -4.10 -2.51
CA VAL A 233 -8.53 -4.71 -1.17
C VAL A 233 -7.57 -4.01 -0.22
N THR A 234 -8.03 -3.72 1.00
CA THR A 234 -7.23 -3.04 2.02
C THR A 234 -6.35 -4.01 2.79
N MET A 235 -5.14 -3.59 3.12
CA MET A 235 -4.24 -4.28 4.02
C MET A 235 -3.76 -3.30 5.12
N PRO A 236 -4.06 -3.55 6.40
CA PRO A 236 -3.97 -2.57 7.48
C PRO A 236 -2.57 -2.34 8.05
N GLY A 237 -1.55 -2.33 7.20
CA GLY A 237 -0.14 -2.21 7.55
C GLY A 237 0.73 -2.26 6.30
N GLU A 238 1.92 -2.83 6.42
CA GLU A 238 2.93 -2.90 5.37
C GLU A 238 3.11 -4.35 4.90
N PRO A 239 2.34 -4.81 3.89
CA PRO A 239 2.53 -6.13 3.32
C PRO A 239 3.86 -6.18 2.57
N LEU A 240 4.60 -7.27 2.78
CA LEU A 240 5.75 -7.60 1.95
C LEU A 240 5.26 -8.12 0.59
N LEU A 241 6.14 -8.04 -0.40
CA LEU A 241 5.91 -8.51 -1.76
C LEU A 241 5.26 -9.90 -1.82
N GLU A 242 5.78 -10.86 -1.05
CA GLU A 242 5.30 -12.23 -1.09
C GLU A 242 3.83 -12.36 -0.68
N LEU A 243 3.40 -11.62 0.36
CA LEU A 243 1.99 -11.57 0.76
C LEU A 243 1.13 -10.84 -0.28
N GLY A 244 1.66 -9.81 -0.93
CA GLY A 244 1.01 -9.16 -2.07
C GLY A 244 0.68 -10.15 -3.18
N TRP A 245 1.63 -11.04 -3.53
CA TRP A 245 1.40 -12.12 -4.49
C TRP A 245 0.37 -13.16 -4.03
N TRP A 246 0.33 -13.51 -2.73
CA TRP A 246 -0.72 -14.40 -2.21
C TRP A 246 -2.11 -13.82 -2.44
N VAL A 247 -2.28 -12.51 -2.20
CA VAL A 247 -3.55 -11.81 -2.43
C VAL A 247 -3.87 -11.74 -3.92
N ARG A 248 -2.91 -11.37 -4.78
CA ARG A 248 -3.11 -11.31 -6.24
C ARG A 248 -3.49 -12.68 -6.82
N ASN A 249 -2.85 -13.76 -6.38
CA ASN A 249 -3.20 -15.13 -6.81
C ASN A 249 -4.62 -15.51 -6.36
N PHE A 250 -5.03 -15.10 -5.16
CA PHE A 250 -6.39 -15.32 -4.69
C PHE A 250 -7.43 -14.54 -5.51
N THR A 251 -7.11 -13.31 -5.92
CA THR A 251 -8.05 -12.43 -6.64
C THR A 251 -8.04 -12.57 -8.15
N GLU A 252 -7.01 -13.21 -8.74
CA GLU A 252 -6.90 -13.48 -10.18
C GLU A 252 -8.20 -14.03 -10.80
N PRO A 253 -8.87 -15.09 -10.26
CA PRO A 253 -10.10 -15.59 -10.86
C PRO A 253 -11.32 -14.69 -10.63
N LEU A 254 -11.20 -13.59 -9.88
CA LEU A 254 -12.32 -12.75 -9.43
C LEU A 254 -12.38 -11.39 -10.13
N ALA A 255 -11.30 -10.95 -10.77
CA ALA A 255 -11.19 -9.62 -11.36
C ALA A 255 -10.10 -9.56 -12.44
N ASP A 256 -10.32 -8.72 -13.46
CA ASP A 256 -9.31 -8.44 -14.50
C ASP A 256 -8.14 -7.62 -13.96
N THR A 257 -8.37 -6.86 -12.88
CA THR A 257 -7.33 -6.05 -12.24
C THR A 257 -7.53 -6.05 -10.73
N THR A 258 -6.43 -6.17 -9.99
CA THR A 258 -6.41 -6.07 -8.52
C THR A 258 -5.56 -4.92 -8.06
N PHE A 259 -6.13 -4.03 -7.25
CA PHE A 259 -5.39 -3.01 -6.51
C PHE A 259 -5.18 -3.47 -5.07
N LEU A 260 -3.93 -3.47 -4.65
CA LEU A 260 -3.53 -3.73 -3.28
C LEU A 260 -3.47 -2.40 -2.57
N LEU A 261 -4.30 -2.17 -1.55
CA LEU A 261 -4.30 -0.91 -0.80
C LEU A 261 -3.60 -1.15 0.54
N GLY A 262 -2.26 -1.21 0.53
CA GLY A 262 -1.46 -1.20 1.75
C GLY A 262 -1.67 0.10 2.54
N TYR A 263 -1.23 0.13 3.80
CA TYR A 263 -1.28 1.31 4.67
C TYR A 263 -2.69 1.89 4.85
N SER A 264 -3.73 1.10 4.65
CA SER A 264 -5.12 1.57 4.64
C SER A 264 -5.90 0.98 5.81
N GLN A 265 -6.90 1.71 6.32
CA GLN A 265 -7.70 1.36 7.51
C GLN A 265 -6.96 1.39 8.86
N SER A 266 -5.69 0.99 8.91
CA SER A 266 -4.84 1.04 10.10
C SER A 266 -3.36 1.07 9.75
N HIS A 267 -2.50 1.09 10.77
CA HIS A 267 -1.06 0.97 10.68
C HIS A 267 -0.56 -0.10 11.68
N MET A 268 -0.48 -1.34 11.22
CA MET A 268 -0.21 -2.50 12.08
C MET A 268 1.20 -3.09 11.92
N GLY A 269 2.18 -2.26 11.54
CA GLY A 269 3.53 -2.74 11.26
C GLY A 269 3.60 -3.54 9.98
N TYR A 270 4.53 -4.50 9.91
CA TYR A 270 4.82 -5.28 8.71
C TYR A 270 4.10 -6.62 8.73
N PHE A 271 3.83 -7.16 7.54
CA PHE A 271 3.16 -8.47 7.39
C PHE A 271 4.04 -9.44 6.61
N ALA A 272 5.05 -10.01 7.28
CA ALA A 272 5.88 -11.05 6.70
C ALA A 272 5.10 -12.37 6.58
N THR A 273 5.30 -13.08 5.48
CA THR A 273 4.93 -14.49 5.29
C THR A 273 5.72 -15.38 6.25
N PRO A 274 5.30 -16.63 6.49
CA PRO A 274 6.07 -17.56 7.33
C PRO A 274 7.55 -17.68 6.91
N ASP A 275 7.81 -17.81 5.62
CA ASP A 275 9.17 -17.93 5.07
C ASP A 275 9.98 -16.65 5.34
N SER A 276 9.42 -15.47 5.04
CA SER A 276 10.08 -14.19 5.32
C SER A 276 10.25 -13.92 6.83
N TYR A 277 9.30 -14.38 7.63
CA TYR A 277 9.32 -14.24 9.09
C TYR A 277 10.48 -15.03 9.70
N ASP A 278 10.68 -16.27 9.25
CA ASP A 278 11.75 -17.16 9.72
C ASP A 278 13.14 -16.69 9.27
N ILE A 279 13.26 -16.11 8.07
CA ILE A 279 14.51 -15.49 7.59
C ILE A 279 14.96 -14.34 8.51
N GLY A 280 14.01 -13.62 9.11
CA GLY A 280 14.29 -12.50 10.00
C GLY A 280 14.48 -11.17 9.26
N GLY A 281 15.17 -10.22 9.89
CA GLY A 281 15.31 -8.85 9.40
C GLY A 281 14.25 -7.88 9.95
N TYR A 282 14.36 -6.61 9.56
CA TYR A 282 13.60 -5.50 10.15
C TYR A 282 12.08 -5.70 10.04
N GLU A 283 11.57 -6.06 8.87
CA GLU A 283 10.13 -6.26 8.64
C GLU A 283 9.60 -7.46 9.43
N SER A 284 10.40 -8.51 9.58
CA SER A 284 10.03 -9.71 10.32
C SER A 284 10.01 -9.45 11.83
N GLN A 285 10.89 -8.59 12.33
CA GLN A 285 10.90 -8.13 13.72
C GLN A 285 9.69 -7.26 14.06
N LEU A 286 9.15 -6.54 13.08
CA LEU A 286 7.95 -5.72 13.20
C LEU A 286 6.66 -6.40 12.71
N THR A 287 6.72 -7.73 12.52
CA THR A 287 5.55 -8.56 12.25
C THR A 287 4.95 -9.02 13.59
N PHE A 288 3.95 -8.27 14.05
CA PHE A 288 3.53 -8.28 15.46
C PHE A 288 2.68 -9.47 15.91
N TRP A 289 1.99 -10.20 15.03
CA TRP A 289 1.12 -11.34 15.40
C TRP A 289 1.76 -12.71 15.13
N GLY A 290 3.09 -12.77 15.16
CA GLY A 290 3.84 -13.99 14.95
C GLY A 290 3.88 -14.45 13.48
N ILE A 291 4.36 -15.68 13.29
CA ILE A 291 4.58 -16.30 11.97
C ILE A 291 3.30 -16.38 11.11
N GLU A 292 2.14 -16.44 11.76
CA GLU A 292 0.82 -16.54 11.10
C GLU A 292 0.23 -15.17 10.69
N THR A 293 0.96 -14.07 10.86
CA THR A 293 0.45 -12.72 10.58
C THR A 293 -0.05 -12.58 9.15
N ALA A 294 0.74 -13.04 8.15
CA ALA A 294 0.32 -12.99 6.75
C ALA A 294 -0.96 -13.81 6.47
N HIS A 295 -1.13 -14.96 7.12
CA HIS A 295 -2.35 -15.76 7.00
C HIS A 295 -3.57 -15.00 7.56
N LYS A 296 -3.44 -14.36 8.72
CA LYS A 296 -4.51 -13.51 9.30
C LYS A 296 -4.91 -12.37 8.35
N VAL A 297 -3.94 -11.73 7.71
CA VAL A 297 -4.18 -10.65 6.74
C VAL A 297 -4.89 -11.19 5.50
N LEU A 298 -4.42 -12.30 4.93
CA LEU A 298 -5.06 -12.94 3.78
C LEU A 298 -6.50 -13.38 4.09
N ASP A 299 -6.75 -13.93 5.29
CA ASP A 299 -8.08 -14.33 5.72
C ASP A 299 -9.01 -13.12 5.90
N GLY A 300 -8.49 -11.99 6.39
CA GLY A 300 -9.24 -10.73 6.44
C GLY A 300 -9.61 -10.19 5.06
N VAL A 301 -8.67 -10.24 4.11
CA VAL A 301 -8.95 -9.91 2.70
C VAL A 301 -10.03 -10.84 2.13
N LYS A 302 -9.89 -12.16 2.30
CA LYS A 302 -10.87 -13.14 1.84
C LYS A 302 -12.25 -12.89 2.42
N ALA A 303 -12.33 -12.59 3.72
CA ALA A 303 -13.59 -12.31 4.40
C ALA A 303 -14.28 -11.05 3.85
N ALA A 304 -13.50 -9.97 3.60
CA ALA A 304 -14.04 -8.76 2.99
C ALA A 304 -14.54 -9.04 1.55
N VAL A 305 -13.76 -9.78 0.75
CA VAL A 305 -14.14 -10.15 -0.63
C VAL A 305 -15.39 -11.04 -0.65
N ALA A 306 -15.52 -11.99 0.29
CA ALA A 306 -16.70 -12.84 0.41
C ALA A 306 -17.98 -12.03 0.70
N GLY A 307 -17.89 -10.91 1.44
CA GLY A 307 -19.05 -10.04 1.66
C GLY A 307 -19.51 -9.27 0.43
N LEU A 308 -18.73 -9.23 -0.67
CA LEU A 308 -19.15 -8.62 -1.94
C LEU A 308 -20.14 -9.50 -2.72
N THR A 309 -20.21 -10.80 -2.46
CA THR A 309 -21.16 -11.72 -3.13
C THR A 309 -22.47 -11.89 -2.37
N ALA A 310 -22.51 -11.40 -1.12
CA ALA A 310 -23.71 -11.43 -0.28
C ALA A 310 -24.64 -10.22 -0.49
N GLN A 311 -24.28 -9.30 -1.40
CA GLN A 311 -25.01 -8.08 -1.77
C GLN A 311 -25.56 -8.22 -3.19
#